data_AF-A0A166Y7S0-F1
#
_entry.id   AF-A0A166Y7S0-F1
#
_cell.length_a   1.000
_cell.length_b   1.000
_cell.length_c   1.000
_cell.angle_alpha   90.00
_cell.angle_beta   90.00
_cell.angle_gamma   90.00
#
_symmetry.space_group_name_H-M   'P 1'
#
loop_
_entity.id
_entity.type
_entity.pdbx_description
1 polymer ?
#
loop_
_entity_poly.entity_id
_entity_poly.type
_entity_poly.pdbx_seq_one_letter_code
_entity_poly.pdbx_strand_id
1 'polypeptide(L)'
;MKSEAIDRFVVNIERLIKGEIFDMYKAMISASFEYIAAEILSEQLEKGIWYDGISGLKAEVIATNQVRFTGDMYVFFEQEKSWKEPFESVVKIDTKTKKEVMVYVKIGSHEGKNNLLTMDWQYRNT
;
A
#
# COMPACT_ATOMS: atom_id res chain seq x y z
N MET A 1 4.14 1.13 -18.43
CA MET A 1 4.81 1.32 -17.12
C MET A 1 3.84 1.41 -15.94
N LYS A 2 2.99 2.45 -15.81
CA LYS A 2 1.97 2.55 -14.74
C LYS A 2 1.05 1.32 -14.63
N SER A 3 0.47 0.88 -15.76
CA SER A 3 -0.45 -0.27 -15.75
C SER A 3 0.24 -1.59 -15.39
N GLU A 4 1.46 -1.83 -15.88
CA GLU A 4 2.19 -3.09 -15.61
C GLU A 4 2.58 -3.28 -14.14
N ALA A 5 2.88 -2.20 -13.43
CA ALA A 5 3.17 -2.26 -11.99
C ALA A 5 1.89 -2.58 -11.21
N ILE A 6 0.78 -1.94 -11.58
CA ILE A 6 -0.52 -2.18 -10.97
C ILE A 6 -1.03 -3.59 -11.29
N ASP A 7 -0.91 -4.06 -12.53
CA ASP A 7 -1.31 -5.41 -12.92
C ASP A 7 -0.54 -6.48 -12.16
N ARG A 8 0.79 -6.30 -11.98
CA ARG A 8 1.61 -7.18 -11.14
C ARG A 8 1.15 -7.17 -9.68
N PHE A 9 0.84 -5.99 -9.14
CA PHE A 9 0.27 -5.86 -7.81
C PHE A 9 -1.04 -6.64 -7.71
N VAL A 10 -2.00 -6.42 -8.62
CA VAL A 10 -3.31 -7.12 -8.66
C VAL A 10 -3.12 -8.64 -8.67
N VAL A 11 -2.25 -9.16 -9.55
CA VAL A 11 -1.98 -10.60 -9.63
C VAL A 11 -1.46 -11.16 -8.32
N ASN A 12 -0.55 -10.45 -7.63
CA ASN A 12 -0.04 -10.91 -6.34
C ASN A 12 -1.11 -10.88 -5.24
N ILE A 13 -2.03 -9.91 -5.27
CA ILE A 13 -3.19 -9.90 -4.35
C ILE A 13 -4.12 -11.09 -4.64
N GLU A 14 -4.40 -11.40 -5.90
CA GLU A 14 -5.20 -12.58 -6.28
C GLU A 14 -4.55 -13.89 -5.81
N ARG A 15 -3.23 -13.98 -5.88
CA ARG A 15 -2.46 -15.13 -5.36
C ARG A 15 -2.60 -15.28 -3.85
N LEU A 16 -2.50 -14.17 -3.10
CA LEU A 16 -2.74 -14.16 -1.65
C LEU A 16 -4.17 -14.60 -1.29
N ILE A 17 -5.17 -14.09 -2.01
CA ILE A 17 -6.58 -14.47 -1.81
C ILE A 17 -6.78 -15.98 -2.02
N LYS A 18 -6.03 -16.60 -2.95
CA LYS A 18 -6.05 -18.04 -3.20
C LYS A 18 -5.26 -18.86 -2.16
N GLY A 19 -4.67 -18.21 -1.16
CA GLY A 19 -3.88 -18.85 -0.10
C GLY A 19 -2.45 -19.20 -0.50
N GLU A 20 -1.93 -18.63 -1.58
CA GLU A 20 -0.54 -18.86 -1.97
C GLU A 20 0.43 -18.18 -1.00
N ILE A 21 1.46 -18.90 -0.56
CA ILE A 21 2.52 -18.39 0.30
C ILE A 21 3.73 -18.06 -0.57
N PHE A 22 4.12 -16.79 -0.60
CA PHE A 22 5.29 -16.33 -1.33
C PHE A 22 5.97 -15.15 -0.62
N ASP A 23 7.21 -14.88 -1.00
CA ASP A 23 7.98 -13.75 -0.48
C ASP A 23 7.42 -12.43 -1.05
N MET A 24 6.73 -11.68 -0.20
CA MET A 24 6.07 -10.42 -0.57
C MET A 24 7.06 -9.31 -0.95
N TYR A 25 8.30 -9.36 -0.45
CA TYR A 25 9.35 -8.41 -0.83
C TYR A 25 9.85 -8.70 -2.23
N LYS A 26 10.13 -9.97 -2.55
CA LYS A 26 10.48 -10.39 -3.93
C LYS A 26 9.34 -10.16 -4.92
N ALA A 27 8.10 -10.26 -4.45
CA ALA A 27 6.92 -9.95 -5.24
C ALA A 27 6.65 -8.44 -5.39
N MET A 28 7.51 -7.58 -4.83
CA MET A 28 7.43 -6.12 -4.93
C MET A 28 6.17 -5.49 -4.31
N ILE A 29 5.47 -6.18 -3.39
CA ILE A 29 4.26 -5.64 -2.74
C ILE A 29 4.59 -4.36 -1.96
N SER A 30 5.69 -4.36 -1.20
CA SER A 30 6.15 -3.18 -0.46
C SER A 30 6.39 -1.98 -1.38
N ALA A 31 7.09 -2.21 -2.50
CA ALA A 31 7.36 -1.18 -3.49
C ALA A 31 6.08 -0.70 -4.20
N SER A 32 5.08 -1.57 -4.38
CA SER A 32 3.77 -1.15 -4.88
C SER A 32 3.06 -0.21 -3.91
N PHE A 33 3.14 -0.45 -2.60
CA PHE A 33 2.58 0.48 -1.62
C PHE A 33 3.33 1.80 -1.54
N GLU A 34 4.65 1.77 -1.65
CA GLU A 34 5.46 2.99 -1.80
C GLU A 34 5.05 3.77 -3.04
N TYR A 35 4.84 3.09 -4.18
CA TYR A 35 4.39 3.72 -5.42
C TYR A 35 2.97 4.28 -5.31
N ILE A 36 2.03 3.52 -4.75
CA ILE A 36 0.66 3.98 -4.48
C ILE A 36 0.72 5.20 -3.57
N ALA A 37 1.53 5.16 -2.52
CA ALA A 37 1.75 6.31 -1.66
C ALA A 37 2.35 7.49 -2.45
N ALA A 38 3.48 7.33 -3.13
CA ALA A 38 4.16 8.42 -3.84
C ALA A 38 3.33 9.03 -4.98
N GLU A 39 2.67 8.22 -5.81
CA GLU A 39 1.91 8.71 -6.96
C GLU A 39 0.59 9.38 -6.58
N ILE A 40 -0.10 8.85 -5.57
CA ILE A 40 -1.45 9.33 -5.21
C ILE A 40 -1.36 10.40 -4.12
N LEU A 41 -0.28 10.44 -3.34
CA LEU A 41 -0.10 11.36 -2.23
C LEU A 41 0.80 12.55 -2.50
N SER A 42 1.43 12.63 -3.68
CA SER A 42 2.30 13.77 -4.00
C SER A 42 1.66 15.14 -3.72
N GLU A 43 0.33 15.24 -3.83
CA GLU A 43 -0.45 16.45 -3.55
C GLU A 43 -0.93 16.60 -2.09
N GLN A 44 -0.99 15.52 -1.30
CA GLN A 44 -1.48 15.52 0.09
C GLN A 44 -0.35 15.45 1.12
N LEU A 45 0.87 15.12 0.71
CA LEU A 45 2.02 15.05 1.60
C LEU A 45 2.47 16.44 1.99
N GLU A 46 2.81 16.59 3.27
CA GLU A 46 3.60 17.73 3.70
C GLU A 46 4.88 17.79 2.87
N LYS A 47 5.20 18.98 2.38
CA LYS A 47 6.37 19.19 1.52
C LYS A 47 7.62 18.66 2.22
N GLY A 48 8.41 17.86 1.49
CA GLY A 48 9.62 17.26 2.03
C GLY A 48 9.43 15.87 2.63
N ILE A 49 8.20 15.35 2.72
CA ILE A 49 7.95 13.95 3.10
C ILE A 49 8.07 13.01 1.89
N TRP A 50 8.73 11.87 2.09
CA TRP A 50 8.61 10.70 1.20
C TRP A 50 8.64 9.40 2.00
N TYR A 51 8.24 8.32 1.33
CA TYR A 51 8.16 6.97 1.89
C TYR A 51 9.20 6.05 1.23
N ASP A 52 9.70 5.07 1.97
CA ASP A 52 10.75 4.13 1.50
C ASP A 52 10.41 2.69 1.94
N GLY A 53 9.25 2.22 1.50
CA GLY A 53 8.78 0.87 1.74
C GLY A 53 8.40 0.54 3.19
N ILE A 54 8.01 -0.72 3.39
CA ILE A 54 7.37 -1.21 4.60
C ILE A 54 8.22 -2.32 5.21
N SER A 55 8.67 -2.13 6.45
CA SER A 55 9.30 -3.19 7.25
C SER A 55 8.27 -4.06 7.96
N GLY A 56 8.57 -5.35 8.14
CA GLY A 56 7.71 -6.28 8.85
C GLY A 56 6.36 -6.51 8.16
N LEU A 57 6.31 -6.40 6.84
CA LEU A 57 5.09 -6.53 6.05
C LEU A 57 4.46 -7.92 6.28
N LYS A 58 3.20 -7.92 6.71
CA LYS A 58 2.36 -9.10 6.89
C LYS A 58 1.11 -8.93 6.04
N ALA A 59 0.58 -10.05 5.55
CA ALA A 59 -0.69 -10.11 4.84
C ALA A 59 -1.63 -11.08 5.54
N GLU A 60 -2.90 -10.69 5.63
CA GLU A 60 -3.99 -11.49 6.19
C GLU A 60 -5.17 -11.44 5.22
N VAL A 61 -5.64 -12.61 4.77
CA VAL A 61 -6.87 -12.68 3.96
C VAL A 61 -8.07 -12.57 4.91
N ILE A 62 -8.73 -11.42 4.88
CA ILE A 62 -9.84 -11.10 5.81
C ILE A 62 -11.23 -11.34 5.20
N ALA A 63 -11.31 -11.49 3.87
CA ALA A 63 -12.52 -11.91 3.16
C ALA A 63 -12.15 -12.58 1.83
N THR A 64 -13.14 -13.18 1.15
CA THR A 64 -12.96 -13.89 -0.13
C THR A 64 -12.39 -13.04 -1.26
N ASN A 65 -12.36 -11.72 -1.11
CA ASN A 65 -11.79 -10.80 -2.08
C ASN A 65 -11.00 -9.65 -1.42
N GLN A 66 -10.57 -9.82 -0.17
CA GLN A 66 -9.88 -8.78 0.59
C GLN A 66 -8.65 -9.31 1.31
N VAL A 67 -7.59 -8.50 1.26
CA VAL A 67 -6.34 -8.75 1.97
C VAL A 67 -6.01 -7.50 2.79
N ARG A 68 -5.80 -7.69 4.09
CA ARG A 68 -5.22 -6.68 4.97
C ARG A 68 -3.70 -6.83 4.95
N PHE A 69 -3.00 -5.71 4.83
CA PHE A 69 -1.57 -5.60 5.01
C PHE A 69 -1.27 -4.78 6.25
N THR A 70 -0.27 -5.20 7.02
CA THR A 70 0.23 -4.46 8.19
C THR A 70 1.75 -4.45 8.20
N GLY A 71 2.34 -3.40 8.75
CA GLY A 71 3.79 -3.31 8.96
C GLY A 71 4.16 -1.94 9.49
N ASP A 72 5.41 -1.53 9.27
CA ASP A 72 5.89 -0.19 9.60
C ASP A 72 6.45 0.49 8.35
N MET A 73 5.83 1.59 7.91
CA MET A 73 6.27 2.40 6.79
C MET A 73 7.46 3.25 7.22
N TYR A 74 8.54 3.26 6.43
CA TYR A 74 9.62 4.22 6.62
C TYR A 74 9.21 5.58 6.06
N VAL A 75 9.30 6.61 6.90
CA VAL A 75 8.98 7.99 6.56
C VAL A 75 10.24 8.83 6.69
N PHE A 76 10.46 9.71 5.72
CA PHE A 76 11.57 10.64 5.70
C PHE A 76 11.05 12.07 5.56
N PHE A 77 11.77 13.01 6.16
CA PHE A 77 11.50 14.44 6.04
C PHE A 77 12.80 15.20 5.75
N GLU A 78 12.82 15.94 4.64
CA GLU A 78 13.89 16.85 4.19
C GLU A 78 15.33 16.27 4.21
N GLN A 79 15.47 14.95 4.18
CA GLN A 79 16.73 14.17 4.21
C GLN A 79 17.44 14.18 5.57
N GLU A 80 16.88 14.88 6.55
CA GLU A 80 17.46 15.05 7.88
C GLU A 80 16.84 14.14 8.93
N LYS A 81 15.56 13.78 8.76
CA LYS A 81 14.82 12.98 9.73
C LYS A 81 14.23 11.74 9.05
N SER A 82 14.34 10.60 9.73
CA SER A 82 13.65 9.38 9.37
C SER A 82 13.05 8.70 10.59
N TRP A 83 11.88 8.09 10.41
CA TRP A 83 11.20 7.33 11.45
C TRP A 83 10.31 6.25 10.84
N LYS A 84 9.68 5.47 11.71
CA LYS A 84 8.72 4.42 11.33
C LYS A 84 7.34 4.80 11.81
N GLU A 85 6.35 4.59 10.95
CA GLU A 85 4.94 4.79 11.27
C GLU A 85 4.16 3.50 11.03
N PRO A 86 3.20 3.15 11.91
CA PRO A 86 2.34 2.01 11.68
C PRO A 86 1.66 2.10 10.32
N PHE A 87 1.82 1.07 9.51
CA PHE A 87 1.20 0.93 8.22
C PHE A 87 0.06 -0.08 8.29
N GLU A 88 -1.11 0.31 7.77
CA GLU A 88 -2.21 -0.59 7.49
C GLU A 88 -2.76 -0.30 6.10
N SER A 89 -3.04 -1.35 5.34
CA SER A 89 -3.78 -1.23 4.08
C SER A 89 -4.80 -2.35 3.95
N VAL A 90 -5.94 -2.05 3.35
CA VAL A 90 -6.92 -3.06 2.93
C VAL A 90 -7.06 -2.97 1.42
N VAL A 91 -6.72 -4.07 0.75
CA VAL A 91 -6.89 -4.20 -0.70
C VAL A 91 -8.09 -5.09 -0.98
N LYS A 92 -9.03 -4.58 -1.76
CA LYS A 92 -10.23 -5.28 -2.21
C LYS A 92 -10.22 -5.37 -3.73
N ILE A 93 -10.39 -6.58 -4.25
CA ILE A 93 -10.55 -6.83 -5.69
C ILE A 93 -12.02 -7.12 -5.98
N ASP A 94 -12.64 -6.33 -6.86
CA ASP A 94 -13.92 -6.71 -7.45
C ASP A 94 -13.70 -7.56 -8.70
N THR A 95 -14.12 -8.82 -8.64
CA THR A 95 -13.99 -9.80 -9.72
C THR A 95 -15.20 -9.81 -10.66
N LYS A 96 -16.30 -9.12 -10.34
CA LYS A 96 -17.55 -9.16 -11.12
C LYS A 96 -17.61 -8.14 -12.25
N THR A 97 -16.84 -7.06 -12.17
CA THR A 97 -16.86 -5.95 -13.14
C THR A 97 -15.44 -5.41 -13.28
N LYS A 98 -14.86 -5.47 -14.49
CA LYS A 98 -13.58 -4.84 -14.91
C LYS A 98 -12.56 -4.67 -13.75
N LYS A 99 -11.74 -5.69 -13.46
CA LYS A 99 -10.62 -5.70 -12.48
C LYS A 99 -10.48 -4.40 -11.67
N GLU A 100 -11.44 -4.17 -10.78
CA GLU A 100 -11.47 -2.95 -9.98
C GLU A 100 -10.75 -3.26 -8.69
N VAL A 101 -9.74 -2.46 -8.37
CA VAL A 101 -8.94 -2.62 -7.17
C VAL A 101 -9.13 -1.41 -6.31
N MET A 102 -9.76 -1.61 -5.16
CA MET A 102 -9.86 -0.60 -4.11
C MET A 102 -8.72 -0.85 -3.13
N VAL A 103 -7.93 0.18 -2.87
CA VAL A 103 -6.85 0.16 -1.88
C VAL A 103 -7.13 1.25 -0.86
N TYR A 104 -7.47 0.84 0.36
CA TYR A 104 -7.42 1.71 1.51
C TYR A 104 -6.00 1.70 2.07
N VAL A 105 -5.43 2.87 2.36
CA VAL A 105 -4.11 2.99 3.01
C VAL A 105 -4.22 3.94 4.20
N LYS A 106 -3.64 3.51 5.31
CA LYS A 106 -3.44 4.30 6.52
C LYS A 106 -1.98 4.20 6.93
N ILE A 107 -1.31 5.34 7.02
CA ILE A 107 0.05 5.45 7.55
C ILE A 107 -0.04 6.36 8.76
N GLY A 108 0.18 5.75 9.93
CA GLY A 108 0.21 6.29 11.28
C GLY A 108 -0.13 7.76 11.50
N SER A 109 0.64 8.39 12.37
CA SER A 109 0.38 9.77 12.79
C SER A 109 1.70 10.39 13.19
N HIS A 110 2.07 11.52 12.60
CA HIS A 110 3.36 12.22 12.75
C HIS A 110 3.71 12.31 14.22
N GLU A 111 4.51 11.36 14.70
CA GLU A 111 4.91 11.26 16.11
C GLU A 111 3.72 11.31 17.10
N GLY A 112 2.57 10.76 16.71
CA GLY A 112 1.35 10.70 17.52
C GLY A 112 0.52 11.99 17.59
N LYS A 113 0.87 13.05 16.84
CA LYS A 113 0.20 14.36 16.98
C LYS A 113 -0.71 14.78 15.83
N ASN A 114 -0.65 14.16 14.65
CA ASN A 114 -1.60 14.37 13.54
C ASN A 114 -1.55 13.13 12.62
N ASN A 115 -2.68 12.66 12.07
CA ASN A 115 -2.64 11.57 11.08
C ASN A 115 -1.72 11.99 9.92
N LEU A 116 -0.68 11.20 9.64
CA LEU A 116 0.22 11.46 8.50
C LEU A 116 -0.54 11.21 7.21
N LEU A 117 -1.31 10.12 7.20
CA LEU A 117 -2.17 9.81 6.08
C LEU A 117 -3.30 8.85 6.45
N THR A 118 -4.50 9.16 5.96
CA THR A 118 -5.58 8.19 5.81
C THR A 118 -6.27 8.44 4.47
N MET A 119 -6.30 7.44 3.58
CA MET A 119 -6.86 7.58 2.23
C MET A 119 -7.61 6.33 1.77
N ASP A 120 -8.66 6.56 0.97
CA ASP A 120 -9.29 5.56 0.11
C ASP A 120 -8.86 5.82 -1.34
N TRP A 121 -8.27 4.83 -2.00
CA TRP A 121 -7.98 4.89 -3.44
C TRP A 121 -8.72 3.82 -4.21
N GLN A 122 -9.21 4.21 -5.37
CA GLN A 122 -9.92 3.32 -6.28
C GLN A 122 -9.21 3.32 -7.63
N TYR A 123 -8.68 2.16 -7.99
CA TYR A 123 -8.17 1.90 -9.33
C TYR A 123 -9.18 1.13 -10.14
N ARG A 124 -9.51 1.68 -11.31
CA ARG A 124 -10.28 0.98 -12.33
C ARG A 124 -9.41 0.85 -13.57
N ASN A 125 -9.05 -0.39 -13.91
CA ASN A 125 -8.41 -0.67 -15.20
C ASN A 125 -9.49 -0.54 -16.28
N THR A 126 -9.50 0.57 -17.03
CA THR A 126 -10.51 0.85 -18.08
C THR A 126 -10.14 0.28 -19.42
#